data_AF-A0A965I3G4-F1
#
_entry.id   AF-A0A965I3G4-F1
#
_cell.length_a   1.000
_cell.length_b   1.000
_cell.length_c   1.000
_cell.angle_alpha   90.00
_cell.angle_beta   90.00
_cell.angle_gamma   90.00
#
_symmetry.space_group_name_H-M   'P 1'
#
loop_
_entity.id
_entity.type
_entity.pdbx_description
1 polymer ?
#
loop_
_entity_poly.entity_id
_entity_poly.type
_entity_poly.pdbx_seq_one_letter_code
_entity_poly.pdbx_strand_id
1 'polypeptide(L)'
;MHRHYHHKHSKRWLLWVHWLDEDEVPWKWRWVLFAYADFVKGDLEQIAVHMLIGALKETVRYEEIDRYHWINSAGLLNVETIQAMAREVWV
;
A
#
# COMPACT_ATOMS: atom_id res chain seq x y z
N MET A 1 21.66 1.21 39.66
CA MET A 1 22.21 0.38 38.56
C MET A 1 21.20 0.40 37.43
N HIS A 2 21.58 0.97 36.28
CA HIS A 2 20.69 1.45 35.22
C HIS A 2 20.05 0.32 34.41
N ARG A 3 18.79 0.52 33.98
CA ARG A 3 18.24 -0.20 32.82
C ARG A 3 17.48 0.81 31.94
N HIS A 4 18.15 1.23 30.87
CA HIS A 4 17.61 2.13 29.85
C HIS A 4 16.73 1.31 28.89
N TYR A 5 15.45 1.65 28.78
CA TYR A 5 14.53 1.02 27.83
C TYR A 5 14.64 1.75 26.48
N HIS A 6 15.43 1.19 25.55
CA HIS A 6 15.52 1.72 24.19
C HIS A 6 14.25 1.36 23.40
N HIS A 7 13.36 2.33 23.22
CA HIS A 7 12.26 2.27 22.26
C HIS A 7 12.87 2.21 20.84
N LYS A 8 12.86 1.03 20.21
CA LYS A 8 13.40 0.86 18.85
C LYS A 8 12.39 1.44 17.86
N HIS A 9 12.61 2.72 17.52
CA HIS A 9 11.92 3.48 16.49
C HIS A 9 11.55 2.64 15.25
N SER A 10 10.26 2.47 14.97
CA SER A 10 9.81 2.17 13.61
C SER A 10 9.86 3.46 12.78
N LYS A 11 11.00 3.75 12.13
CA LYS A 11 11.14 4.84 11.14
C LYS A 11 10.72 4.35 9.75
N ARG A 12 9.56 3.71 9.63
CA ARG A 12 9.09 3.19 8.34
C ARG A 12 7.64 3.59 8.11
N TRP A 13 7.35 3.90 6.86
CA TRP A 13 5.98 3.99 6.37
C TRP A 13 5.49 2.59 6.02
N LEU A 14 4.27 2.27 6.42
CA LEU A 14 3.61 1.00 6.14
C LEU A 14 2.33 1.30 5.34
N LEU A 15 2.21 0.67 4.18
CA LEU A 15 1.03 0.74 3.34
C LEU A 15 0.19 -0.50 3.59
N TRP A 16 -0.98 -0.29 4.20
CA TRP A 16 -1.96 -1.33 4.45
C TRP A 16 -3.09 -1.21 3.43
N VAL A 17 -3.50 -2.35 2.87
CA VAL A 17 -4.65 -2.44 1.96
C VAL A 17 -5.72 -3.31 2.60
N HIS A 18 -6.98 -2.96 2.36
CA HIS A 18 -8.11 -3.75 2.78
C HIS A 18 -8.48 -4.69 1.62
N TRP A 19 -7.95 -5.91 1.67
CA TRP A 19 -8.05 -6.90 0.62
C TRP A 19 -9.24 -7.84 0.87
N LEU A 20 -9.98 -8.19 -0.18
CA LEU A 20 -11.01 -9.22 -0.11
C LEU A 20 -10.35 -10.58 -0.31
N ASP A 21 -10.33 -11.39 0.75
CA ASP A 21 -9.86 -12.77 0.71
C ASP A 21 -10.98 -13.65 0.11
N GLU A 22 -10.82 -13.99 -1.17
CA GLU A 22 -11.75 -14.83 -1.94
C GLU A 22 -11.49 -16.33 -1.75
N ASP A 23 -10.35 -16.70 -1.15
CA ASP A 23 -9.95 -18.09 -0.89
C ASP A 23 -10.66 -18.71 0.33
N GLU A 24 -11.33 -17.90 1.14
CA GLU A 24 -12.11 -18.34 2.30
C GLU A 24 -13.63 -18.20 2.05
N VAL A 25 -14.44 -19.18 2.46
CA VAL A 25 -15.91 -19.10 2.42
C VAL A 25 -16.48 -19.02 3.84
N PRO A 26 -17.27 -17.97 4.19
CA PRO A 26 -17.62 -16.82 3.37
C PRO A 26 -16.41 -15.90 3.14
N TRP A 27 -16.39 -15.15 2.03
CA TRP A 27 -15.35 -14.17 1.73
C TRP A 27 -15.17 -13.19 2.88
N LYS A 28 -13.93 -12.82 3.17
CA LYS A 28 -13.61 -11.92 4.29
C LYS A 28 -12.69 -10.80 3.85
N TRP A 29 -12.98 -9.61 4.32
CA TRP A 29 -12.04 -8.52 4.21
C TRP A 29 -10.92 -8.66 5.24
N ARG A 30 -9.68 -8.45 4.81
CA ARG A 30 -8.48 -8.54 5.63
C ARG A 30 -7.58 -7.34 5.39
N TRP A 31 -6.95 -6.85 6.45
CA TRP A 31 -5.88 -5.87 6.33
C TRP A 31 -4.58 -6.60 6.01
N VAL A 32 -3.99 -6.29 4.87
CA VAL A 32 -2.74 -6.87 4.40
C VAL A 32 -1.69 -5.78 4.32
N LEU A 33 -0.49 -6.07 4.82
CA LEU A 33 0.67 -5.19 4.62
C LEU A 33 1.13 -5.33 3.17
N PHE A 34 0.89 -4.31 2.37
CA PHE A 34 1.13 -4.33 0.93
C PHE A 34 2.54 -3.85 0.58
N ALA A 35 3.01 -2.80 1.27
CA ALA A 35 4.37 -2.28 1.08
C ALA A 35 4.90 -1.59 2.33
N TYR A 36 6.22 -1.42 2.37
CA TYR A 36 6.89 -0.61 3.36
C TYR A 36 7.96 0.26 2.71
N ALA A 37 8.22 1.42 3.30
CA ALA A 37 9.27 2.33 2.86
C ALA A 37 10.01 2.91 4.07
N ASP A 38 11.25 3.33 3.87
CA ASP A 38 11.95 4.09 4.90
C ASP A 38 11.24 5.43 5.16
N PHE A 39 11.34 5.91 6.38
CA PHE A 39 10.73 7.19 6.75
C PHE A 39 11.35 8.32 5.93
N VAL A 40 10.46 9.00 5.22
CA VAL A 40 10.72 10.30 4.62
C VAL A 40 9.76 11.31 5.23
N LYS A 41 10.24 12.52 5.49
CA LYS A 41 9.39 13.65 5.86
C LYS A 41 8.78 14.23 4.59
N GLY A 42 7.46 14.32 4.53
CA GLY A 42 6.75 14.83 3.37
C GLY A 42 5.25 14.85 3.61
N ASP A 43 4.53 15.25 2.57
CA ASP A 43 3.09 15.15 2.54
C ASP A 43 2.64 13.67 2.56
N LEU A 44 1.69 13.35 3.44
CA LEU A 44 1.27 11.96 3.65
C LEU A 44 0.60 11.37 2.42
N GLU A 45 -0.17 12.17 1.68
CA GLU A 45 -0.85 11.74 0.46
C GLU A 45 0.19 11.42 -0.62
N GLN A 46 1.17 12.31 -0.84
CA GLN A 46 2.27 12.07 -1.78
C GLN A 46 3.08 10.82 -1.41
N ILE A 47 3.41 10.64 -0.13
CA ILE A 47 4.12 9.44 0.34
C ILE A 47 3.31 8.18 0.03
N ALA A 48 2.01 8.18 0.33
CA ALA A 48 1.13 7.04 0.06
C ALA A 48 1.00 6.75 -1.44
N VAL A 49 0.87 7.78 -2.28
CA VAL A 49 0.84 7.66 -3.75
C VAL A 49 2.12 7.00 -4.27
N HIS A 50 3.28 7.50 -3.87
CA HIS A 50 4.56 6.94 -4.32
C HIS A 50 4.77 5.50 -3.85
N MET A 51 4.40 5.18 -2.61
CA MET A 51 4.46 3.81 -2.10
C MET A 51 3.56 2.86 -2.89
N LEU A 52 2.33 3.29 -3.19
CA LEU A 52 1.38 2.47 -3.94
C LEU A 52 1.82 2.29 -5.40
N ILE A 53 2.28 3.34 -6.08
CA ILE A 53 2.85 3.22 -7.45
C ILE A 53 4.02 2.23 -7.46
N GLY A 54 4.95 2.34 -6.50
CA GLY A 54 6.10 1.44 -6.41
C GLY A 54 5.67 -0.02 -6.22
N ALA A 55 4.73 -0.26 -5.29
CA ALA A 55 4.20 -1.60 -5.04
C ALA A 55 3.51 -2.19 -6.27
N LEU A 56 2.65 -1.40 -6.93
CA LEU A 56 1.94 -1.84 -8.14
C LEU A 56 2.89 -2.13 -9.31
N LYS A 57 3.94 -1.32 -9.51
CA LYS A 57 4.96 -1.58 -10.55
C LYS A 57 5.68 -2.91 -10.31
N GLU A 58 6.03 -3.20 -9.06
CA GLU A 58 6.63 -4.49 -8.72
C GLU A 58 5.64 -5.64 -8.93
N THR A 59 4.39 -5.49 -8.50
CA THR A 59 3.35 -6.47 -8.77
C THR A 59 3.21 -6.75 -10.27
N VAL A 60 2.99 -5.73 -11.11
CA VAL A 60 2.79 -5.92 -12.56
C VAL A 60 3.98 -6.62 -13.22
N ARG A 61 5.18 -6.45 -12.66
CA ARG A 61 6.39 -7.12 -13.15
C ARG A 61 6.43 -8.61 -12.80
N TYR A 62 5.92 -9.01 -11.64
CA TYR A 62 6.06 -10.38 -11.12
C TYR A 62 4.79 -11.21 -11.17
N GLU A 63 3.63 -10.56 -11.21
CA GLU A 63 2.32 -11.17 -11.19
C GLU A 63 1.56 -10.60 -12.40
N GLU A 64 0.98 -11.47 -13.24
CA GLU A 64 0.24 -11.09 -14.46
C GLU A 64 -1.13 -10.47 -14.10
N ILE A 65 -1.12 -9.36 -13.35
CA ILE A 65 -2.33 -8.83 -12.72
C ILE A 65 -3.05 -7.85 -13.63
N ASP A 66 -4.35 -8.09 -13.78
CA ASP A 66 -5.26 -7.25 -14.52
C ASP A 66 -5.38 -5.83 -13.95
N ARG A 67 -5.34 -4.86 -14.87
CA ARG A 67 -5.29 -3.39 -14.70
C ARG A 67 -6.26 -2.75 -13.68
N TYR A 68 -7.30 -3.45 -13.20
CA TYR A 68 -8.44 -2.82 -12.53
C TYR A 68 -9.04 -3.58 -11.33
N HIS A 69 -8.48 -4.72 -10.93
CA HIS A 69 -9.09 -5.52 -9.84
C HIS A 69 -8.84 -4.97 -8.42
N TRP A 70 -7.95 -3.98 -8.26
CA TRP A 70 -7.24 -3.82 -6.98
C TRP A 70 -7.60 -2.61 -6.14
N ILE A 71 -8.31 -1.60 -6.68
CA ILE A 71 -8.51 -0.36 -5.93
C ILE A 71 -9.96 0.11 -6.03
N ASN A 72 -10.78 -0.38 -5.08
CA ASN A 72 -12.21 -0.07 -5.01
C ASN A 72 -12.62 0.64 -3.71
N SER A 73 -11.67 1.15 -2.91
CA SER A 73 -12.01 1.94 -1.72
C SER A 73 -11.10 3.15 -1.54
N ALA A 74 -11.71 4.34 -1.62
CA ALA A 74 -11.09 5.61 -1.28
C ALA A 74 -11.03 5.75 0.25
N GLY A 75 -9.89 5.38 0.83
CA GLY A 75 -9.52 5.77 2.19
C GLY A 75 -8.76 7.09 2.14
N LEU A 76 -7.42 6.99 2.08
CA LEU A 76 -6.52 8.14 2.02
C LEU A 76 -6.42 8.79 0.64
N LEU A 77 -6.68 8.03 -0.43
CA LEU A 77 -6.57 8.48 -1.82
C LEU A 77 -7.96 8.58 -2.45
N ASN A 78 -8.22 9.67 -3.17
CA ASN A 78 -9.45 9.80 -3.94
C ASN A 78 -9.40 8.95 -5.23
N VAL A 79 -10.56 8.69 -5.83
CA VAL A 79 -10.70 7.85 -7.03
C VAL A 79 -9.95 8.42 -8.24
N GLU A 80 -9.86 9.74 -8.38
CA GLU A 80 -9.13 10.38 -9.48
C GLU A 80 -7.63 10.12 -9.39
N THR A 81 -7.05 10.23 -8.19
CA THR A 81 -5.65 9.90 -7.90
C THR A 81 -5.38 8.44 -8.23
N ILE A 82 -6.28 7.54 -7.84
CA ILE A 82 -6.19 6.11 -8.16
C ILE A 82 -6.19 5.85 -9.67
N GLN A 83 -7.09 6.50 -10.42
CA GLN A 83 -7.16 6.37 -11.87
C GLN A 83 -5.93 6.97 -12.58
N ALA A 84 -5.38 8.08 -12.08
CA ALA A 84 -4.14 8.65 -12.58
C ALA A 84 -2.96 7.69 -12.36
N MET A 85 -2.86 7.05 -11.20
CA MET A 85 -1.83 6.06 -10.89
C MET A 85 -1.94 4.81 -11.78
N ALA A 86 -3.15 4.33 -12.04
CA ALA A 86 -3.36 3.18 -12.92
C ALA A 86 -2.84 3.43 -14.34
N ARG A 87 -2.94 4.66 -14.85
CA ARG A 87 -2.35 5.05 -16.15
C ARG A 87 -0.83 5.06 -16.14
N GLU A 88 -0.20 5.32 -14.99
CA GLU A 88 1.27 5.33 -14.88
C GLU A 88 1.85 3.91 -14.75
N VAL A 89 1.17 3.03 -14.03
CA VAL A 89 1.66 1.67 -13.74
C VAL A 89 1.50 0.75 -14.94
N TRP A 90 0.33 0.76 -15.58
CA TRP A 90 0.05 -0.11 -16.70
C TRP A 90 0.05 0.70 -17.99
N VAL A 91 1.06 0.51 -18.84
CA VAL A 91 1.19 1.06 -20.21
C VAL A 91 0.96 -0.06 -21.21
#